data_AF-A0A285TND0-F1
#
_entry.id   AF-A0A285TND0-F1
#
_cell.length_a   1.000
_cell.length_b   1.000
_cell.length_c   1.000
_cell.angle_alpha   90.00
_cell.angle_beta   90.00
_cell.angle_gamma   90.00
#
_symmetry.space_group_name_H-M   'P 1'
#
loop_
_entity.id
_entity.type
_entity.pdbx_description
1 polymer ?
#
loop_
_entity_poly.entity_id
_entity_poly.type
_entity_poly.pdbx_seq_one_letter_code
_entity_poly.pdbx_strand_id
1 'polypeptide(L)'
;MHAHLICEYAFFVVLNIHILPILYYNYNRKFNFEHFLGEGIAVPKYEKLVRDEIINIIEENGKRCNFRILEENEYLHEIKQKLHEEVAEYEQTSNTTDALEELADILELIHAALTVHNKTFDELETVRSTKAEQRGGFKKRLFLIDVEDV
;
A
#
# COMPACT_ATOMS: atom_id res chain seq x y z
N MET A 1 27.05 15.92 -20.77
CA MET A 1 27.37 14.51 -21.07
C MET A 1 27.83 13.73 -19.82
N HIS A 2 27.25 14.02 -18.64
CA HIS A 2 27.52 13.31 -17.38
C HIS A 2 26.24 12.90 -16.64
N ALA A 3 25.08 13.42 -17.03
CA ALA A 3 23.77 13.01 -16.49
C ALA A 3 23.28 11.65 -17.06
N HIS A 4 23.82 11.21 -18.20
CA HIS A 4 23.42 9.94 -18.81
C HIS A 4 24.05 8.70 -18.16
N LEU A 5 25.17 8.83 -17.45
CA LEU A 5 25.85 7.68 -16.82
C LEU A 5 25.33 7.33 -15.41
N ILE A 6 24.57 8.21 -14.76
CA ILE A 6 23.95 7.90 -13.46
C ILE A 6 22.65 7.08 -13.66
N CYS A 7 22.08 7.11 -14.87
CA CYS A 7 20.87 6.39 -15.23
C CYS A 7 21.08 4.87 -15.37
N GLU A 8 22.30 4.41 -15.65
CA GLU A 8 22.58 2.97 -15.78
C GLU A 8 22.95 2.29 -14.45
N TYR A 9 23.50 3.02 -13.48
CA TYR A 9 23.91 2.42 -12.19
C TYR A 9 22.74 2.15 -11.23
N ALA A 10 21.61 2.84 -11.41
CA ALA A 10 20.36 2.52 -10.71
C ALA A 10 19.66 1.27 -11.28
N PHE A 11 20.07 0.80 -12.47
CA PHE A 11 19.49 -0.38 -13.13
C PHE A 11 20.10 -1.70 -12.61
N PHE A 12 21.30 -1.67 -12.02
CA PHE A 12 22.07 -2.90 -11.76
C PHE A 12 21.87 -3.51 -10.36
N VAL A 13 21.27 -2.80 -9.40
CA VAL A 13 21.01 -3.36 -8.05
C VAL A 13 19.62 -4.04 -7.97
N VAL A 14 18.80 -3.93 -9.01
CA VAL A 14 17.41 -4.44 -9.05
C VAL A 14 17.32 -5.89 -9.57
N LEU A 15 18.42 -6.53 -9.96
CA LEU A 15 18.38 -7.82 -10.66
C LEU A 15 18.81 -9.08 -9.87
N ASN A 16 18.96 -9.05 -8.54
CA ASN A 16 19.35 -10.27 -7.80
C ASN A 16 18.60 -10.61 -6.50
N ILE A 17 17.46 -9.97 -6.24
CA ILE A 17 16.50 -10.48 -5.24
C ILE A 17 15.12 -10.24 -5.85
N HIS A 18 14.35 -11.32 -6.05
CA HIS A 18 13.00 -11.27 -6.62
C HIS A 18 12.03 -10.50 -5.70
N ILE A 19 12.13 -9.18 -5.71
CA ILE A 19 11.11 -8.24 -5.20
C ILE A 19 11.09 -7.06 -6.19
N LEU A 20 10.26 -7.19 -7.22
CA LEU A 20 9.75 -6.07 -8.02
C LEU A 20 8.32 -5.78 -7.50
N PRO A 21 7.76 -4.54 -7.51
CA PRO A 21 8.35 -3.21 -7.58
C PRO A 21 7.69 -2.25 -6.53
N ILE A 22 7.91 -2.46 -5.22
CA ILE A 22 7.25 -1.65 -4.14
C ILE A 22 7.86 -0.22 -3.97
N LEU A 23 8.79 0.20 -4.82
CA LEU A 23 9.57 1.44 -4.57
C LEU A 23 9.18 2.67 -5.39
N TYR A 24 8.18 2.62 -6.26
CA TYR A 24 7.91 3.79 -7.13
C TYR A 24 6.93 4.83 -6.57
N TYR A 25 6.03 4.50 -5.62
CA TYR A 25 5.02 5.48 -5.18
C TYR A 25 5.23 6.17 -3.83
N ASN A 26 6.10 5.66 -2.95
CA ASN A 26 6.45 6.39 -1.74
C ASN A 26 7.58 7.42 -1.97
N TYR A 27 7.48 8.21 -3.04
CA TYR A 27 8.42 9.30 -3.35
C TYR A 27 8.24 10.56 -2.46
N ASN A 28 7.28 10.56 -1.51
CA ASN A 28 7.00 11.73 -0.67
C ASN A 28 6.90 11.44 0.85
N ARG A 29 7.74 10.55 1.38
CA ARG A 29 8.09 10.55 2.82
C ARG A 29 9.60 10.72 2.96
N LYS A 30 10.05 11.99 2.97
CA LYS A 30 11.41 12.48 3.28
C LYS A 30 12.51 11.41 3.30
N PHE A 31 13.03 11.06 2.13
CA PHE A 31 14.40 10.56 2.05
C PHE A 31 15.33 11.72 2.41
N ASN A 32 15.75 11.81 3.68
CA ASN A 32 16.80 12.74 4.09
C ASN A 32 18.13 12.18 3.60
N PHE A 33 18.51 12.54 2.37
CA PHE A 33 19.85 12.28 1.81
C PHE A 33 20.88 13.31 2.30
N GLU A 34 20.73 13.82 3.51
CA GLU A 34 21.69 14.74 4.16
C GLU A 34 22.22 14.13 5.46
N HIS A 35 23.04 13.09 5.34
CA HIS A 35 24.14 12.87 6.28
C HIS A 35 25.16 11.90 5.67
N PHE A 36 26.10 12.43 4.91
CA PHE A 36 27.31 11.69 4.54
C PHE A 36 28.50 12.35 5.25
N LEU A 37 29.35 11.50 5.83
CA LEU A 37 30.59 11.75 6.57
C LEU A 37 30.48 11.80 8.11
N GLY A 38 30.29 10.62 8.70
CA GLY A 38 30.54 10.28 10.10
C GLY A 38 30.12 8.82 10.33
N GLU A 39 31.00 7.98 10.85
CA GLU A 39 30.82 6.52 10.97
C GLU A 39 29.48 6.11 11.60
N GLY A 40 28.53 5.66 10.76
CA GLY A 40 27.25 5.14 11.19
C GLY A 40 26.47 4.65 9.97
N ILE A 41 26.22 3.34 9.88
CA ILE A 41 25.41 2.76 8.81
C ILE A 41 23.99 3.31 8.98
N ALA A 42 23.55 4.17 8.06
CA ALA A 42 22.17 4.66 8.03
C ALA A 42 21.24 3.47 7.75
N VAL A 43 20.43 3.10 8.74
CA VAL A 43 19.43 2.04 8.59
C VAL A 43 18.18 2.65 7.95
N PRO A 44 17.65 2.09 6.85
CA PRO A 44 16.40 2.56 6.25
C PRO A 44 15.27 2.50 7.27
N LYS A 45 14.48 3.58 7.36
CA LYS A 45 13.26 3.63 8.17
C LYS A 45 12.04 3.47 7.26
N TYR A 46 11.17 2.52 7.60
CA TYR A 46 9.97 2.22 6.82
C TYR A 46 8.69 2.81 7.44
N GLU A 47 8.53 2.73 8.77
CA GLU A 47 7.40 3.33 9.51
C GLU A 47 6.03 3.08 8.85
N LYS A 48 5.72 1.80 8.60
CA LYS A 48 4.48 1.35 7.95
C LYS A 48 3.86 0.13 8.64
N LEU A 49 2.55 0.00 8.52
CA LEU A 49 1.81 -1.21 8.89
C LEU A 49 2.18 -2.36 7.95
N VAL A 50 2.35 -3.56 8.51
CA VAL A 50 2.68 -4.79 7.77
C VAL A 50 1.77 -5.93 8.23
N ARG A 51 1.62 -6.97 7.41
CA ARG A 51 0.96 -8.22 7.80
C ARG A 51 1.79 -8.93 8.88
N ASP A 52 1.12 -9.69 9.74
CA ASP A 52 1.71 -10.30 10.94
C ASP A 52 2.95 -11.16 10.63
N GLU A 53 2.88 -11.98 9.58
CA GLU A 53 3.96 -12.89 9.18
C GLU A 53 5.19 -12.20 8.54
N ILE A 54 5.10 -10.90 8.22
CA ILE A 54 6.23 -10.17 7.62
C ILE A 54 7.43 -10.13 8.56
N ILE A 55 7.20 -10.09 9.88
CA ILE A 55 8.29 -10.11 10.86
C ILE A 55 9.05 -11.44 10.79
N ASN A 56 8.33 -12.56 10.79
CA ASN A 56 8.92 -13.90 10.69
C ASN A 56 9.69 -14.06 9.38
N ILE A 57 9.11 -13.65 8.26
CA ILE A 57 9.76 -13.70 6.93
C ILE A 57 11.06 -12.88 6.92
N ILE A 58 11.11 -11.72 7.56
CA ILE A 58 12.33 -10.91 7.65
C ILE A 58 13.41 -11.66 8.44
N GLU A 59 13.06 -12.26 9.58
CA GLU A 59 13.98 -12.99 10.44
C GLU A 59 14.49 -14.28 9.79
N GLU A 60 13.63 -15.04 9.12
CA GLU A 60 13.99 -16.24 8.35
C GLU A 60 14.98 -15.94 7.22
N ASN A 61 14.90 -14.74 6.65
CA ASN A 61 15.85 -14.24 5.66
C ASN A 61 17.17 -13.72 6.29
N GLY A 62 17.42 -14.02 7.57
CA GLY A 62 18.65 -13.67 8.29
C GLY A 62 18.79 -12.18 8.60
N LYS A 63 17.71 -11.39 8.47
CA LYS A 63 17.70 -9.96 8.78
C LYS A 63 17.12 -9.73 10.18
N ARG A 64 17.44 -8.59 10.77
CA ARG A 64 16.84 -8.13 12.03
C ARG A 64 15.97 -6.92 11.73
N CYS A 65 14.80 -6.85 12.35
CA CYS A 65 13.93 -5.67 12.29
C CYS A 65 13.56 -5.20 13.70
N ASN A 66 13.20 -3.93 13.81
CA ASN A 66 12.58 -3.38 15.00
C ASN A 66 11.10 -3.14 14.68
N PHE A 67 10.22 -3.62 15.54
CA PHE A 67 8.79 -3.43 15.42
C PHE A 67 8.19 -3.14 16.79
N ARG A 68 6.95 -2.65 16.79
CA ARG A 68 6.12 -2.52 17.99
C ARG A 68 4.67 -2.76 17.60
N ILE A 69 3.88 -3.16 18.58
CA ILE A 69 2.43 -3.29 18.43
C ILE A 69 1.81 -1.88 18.52
N LEU A 70 0.83 -1.60 17.67
CA LEU A 70 0.13 -0.31 17.64
C LEU A 70 -1.02 -0.32 18.63
N GLU A 71 -1.26 0.81 19.29
CA GLU A 71 -2.48 1.04 20.08
C GLU A 71 -3.68 1.28 19.15
N GLU A 72 -4.91 1.04 19.62
CA GLU A 72 -6.11 1.04 18.77
C GLU A 72 -6.30 2.30 17.91
N ASN A 73 -6.11 3.49 18.50
CA ASN A 73 -6.26 4.76 17.78
C ASN A 73 -5.19 4.95 16.69
N GLU A 74 -3.96 4.51 16.98
CA GLU A 74 -2.85 4.58 16.05
C GLU A 74 -3.00 3.52 14.95
N TYR A 75 -3.48 2.33 15.31
CA TYR A 75 -3.77 1.27 14.36
C TYR A 75 -4.80 1.71 13.33
N LEU A 76 -5.91 2.35 13.76
CA LEU A 76 -6.89 2.89 12.82
C LEU A 76 -6.29 3.96 11.89
N HIS A 77 -5.38 4.78 12.40
CA HIS A 77 -4.67 5.75 11.57
C HIS A 77 -3.82 5.04 10.51
N GLU A 78 -3.01 4.08 10.92
CA GLU A 78 -2.10 3.34 10.04
C GLU A 78 -2.86 2.46 9.03
N ILE A 79 -4.01 1.87 9.37
CA ILE A 79 -4.88 1.18 8.40
C ILE A 79 -5.30 2.13 7.28
N LYS A 80 -5.75 3.35 7.63
CA LYS A 80 -6.18 4.35 6.63
C LYS A 80 -5.02 4.78 5.74
N GLN A 81 -3.83 4.98 6.32
CA GLN A 81 -2.63 5.30 5.54
C GLN A 81 -2.26 4.16 4.59
N LYS A 82 -2.26 2.90 5.07
CA LYS A 82 -1.99 1.73 4.25
C LYS A 82 -3.01 1.58 3.12
N LEU A 83 -4.29 1.82 3.38
CA LEU A 83 -5.35 1.81 2.36
C LEU A 83 -5.06 2.81 1.22
N HIS A 84 -4.54 4.00 1.55
CA HIS A 84 -4.13 4.96 0.53
C HIS A 84 -2.90 4.50 -0.25
N GLU A 85 -1.95 3.82 0.40
CA GLU A 85 -0.78 3.21 -0.26
C GLU A 85 -1.23 2.15 -1.27
N GLU A 86 -2.02 1.14 -0.86
CA GLU A 86 -2.36 0.02 -1.76
C GLU A 86 -3.29 0.48 -2.91
N VAL A 87 -4.17 1.46 -2.67
CA VAL A 87 -4.98 2.06 -3.75
C VAL A 87 -4.07 2.74 -4.78
N ALA A 88 -3.02 3.44 -4.33
CA ALA A 88 -2.09 4.07 -5.26
C ALA A 88 -1.22 3.03 -5.99
N GLU A 89 -0.80 1.95 -5.31
CA GLU A 89 -0.10 0.83 -5.95
C GLU A 89 -0.98 0.18 -7.01
N TYR A 90 -2.26 -0.08 -6.70
CA TYR A 90 -3.26 -0.54 -7.67
C TYR A 90 -3.36 0.37 -8.90
N GLU A 91 -3.40 1.70 -8.72
CA GLU A 91 -3.44 2.68 -9.81
C GLU A 91 -2.22 2.61 -10.75
N GLN A 92 -1.08 2.13 -10.26
CA GLN A 92 0.16 2.00 -11.04
C GLN A 92 0.33 0.64 -11.72
N THR A 93 -0.52 -0.33 -11.41
CA THR A 93 -0.40 -1.66 -12.01
C THR A 93 -0.64 -1.59 -13.52
N SER A 94 0.21 -2.30 -14.28
CA SER A 94 0.09 -2.37 -15.75
C SER A 94 -0.45 -3.71 -16.23
N ASN A 95 -0.69 -4.66 -15.33
CA ASN A 95 -1.17 -6.00 -15.64
C ASN A 95 -2.16 -6.52 -14.59
N THR A 96 -2.96 -7.49 -15.00
CA THR A 96 -4.07 -8.03 -14.18
C THR A 96 -3.60 -8.80 -12.94
N THR A 97 -2.42 -9.41 -12.97
CA THR A 97 -1.93 -10.20 -11.84
C THR A 97 -1.56 -9.28 -10.69
N ASP A 98 -0.72 -8.27 -10.95
CA ASP A 98 -0.36 -7.27 -9.93
C ASP A 98 -1.60 -6.53 -9.44
N ALA A 99 -2.51 -6.15 -10.36
CA ALA A 99 -3.78 -5.51 -9.99
C ALA A 99 -4.63 -6.37 -9.03
N LEU A 100 -4.60 -7.70 -9.18
CA LEU A 100 -5.33 -8.61 -8.31
C LEU A 100 -4.69 -8.73 -6.92
N GLU A 101 -3.36 -8.67 -6.83
CA GLU A 101 -2.63 -8.66 -5.56
C GLU A 101 -2.96 -7.39 -4.76
N GLU A 102 -2.89 -6.21 -5.38
CA GLU A 102 -3.22 -4.95 -4.70
C GLU A 102 -4.69 -4.89 -4.26
N LEU A 103 -5.61 -5.43 -5.07
CA LEU A 103 -7.01 -5.54 -4.69
C LEU A 103 -7.23 -6.49 -3.49
N ALA A 104 -6.41 -7.54 -3.37
CA ALA A 104 -6.44 -8.45 -2.23
C ALA A 104 -5.92 -7.77 -0.95
N ASP A 105 -4.87 -6.95 -1.05
CA ASP A 105 -4.37 -6.15 0.07
C ASP A 105 -5.39 -5.08 0.51
N ILE A 106 -6.05 -4.40 -0.43
CA ILE A 106 -7.16 -3.49 -0.13
C ILE A 106 -8.30 -4.24 0.61
N LEU A 107 -8.65 -5.45 0.15
CA LEU A 107 -9.69 -6.26 0.80
C LEU A 107 -9.30 -6.65 2.23
N GLU A 108 -8.05 -7.06 2.47
CA GLU A 108 -7.55 -7.36 3.82
C GLU A 108 -7.66 -6.13 4.73
N LEU A 109 -7.27 -4.95 4.24
CA LEU A 109 -7.35 -3.72 5.03
C LEU A 109 -8.80 -3.33 5.35
N ILE A 110 -9.77 -3.68 4.50
CA ILE A 110 -11.19 -3.55 4.81
C ILE A 110 -11.57 -4.48 5.98
N HIS A 111 -11.11 -5.74 5.99
CA HIS A 111 -11.34 -6.66 7.12
C HIS A 111 -10.71 -6.14 8.42
N ALA A 112 -9.47 -5.63 8.36
CA ALA A 112 -8.81 -5.01 9.50
C ALA A 112 -9.60 -3.80 10.03
N ALA A 113 -10.05 -2.91 9.14
CA ALA A 113 -10.84 -1.73 9.51
C ALA A 113 -12.17 -2.09 10.18
N LEU A 114 -12.86 -3.14 9.68
CA LEU A 114 -14.12 -3.61 10.25
C LEU A 114 -13.96 -4.07 11.71
N THR A 115 -12.85 -4.74 12.02
CA THR A 115 -12.52 -5.16 13.40
C THR A 115 -12.45 -3.95 14.34
N VAL A 116 -11.78 -2.88 13.94
CA VAL A 116 -11.70 -1.63 14.74
C VAL A 116 -13.08 -0.98 14.90
N HIS A 117 -13.94 -1.07 13.88
CA HIS A 117 -15.30 -0.56 13.95
C HIS A 117 -16.29 -1.48 14.69
N ASN A 118 -15.84 -2.62 15.22
CA ASN A 118 -16.68 -3.65 15.82
C ASN A 118 -17.81 -4.08 14.88
N LYS A 119 -17.46 -4.27 13.59
CA LYS A 119 -18.37 -4.70 12.53
C LYS A 119 -17.89 -5.98 11.87
N THR A 120 -18.83 -6.74 11.32
CA THR A 120 -18.54 -7.95 10.54
C THR A 120 -18.53 -7.64 9.05
N PHE A 121 -17.92 -8.55 8.29
CA PHE A 121 -17.98 -8.48 6.83
C PHE A 121 -19.41 -8.64 6.30
N ASP A 122 -20.24 -9.46 6.95
CA ASP A 122 -21.65 -9.64 6.57
C ASP A 122 -22.47 -8.36 6.75
N GLU A 123 -22.20 -7.57 7.81
CA GLU A 123 -22.81 -6.25 7.99
C GLU A 123 -22.40 -5.30 6.87
N LEU A 124 -21.11 -5.28 6.49
CA LEU A 124 -20.63 -4.48 5.36
C LEU A 124 -21.29 -4.90 4.04
N GLU A 125 -21.38 -6.20 3.80
CA GLU A 125 -21.98 -6.77 2.60
C GLU A 125 -23.49 -6.49 2.51
N THR A 126 -24.18 -6.48 3.65
CA THR A 126 -25.58 -6.05 3.74
C THR A 126 -25.74 -4.59 3.32
N VAL A 127 -24.85 -3.70 3.77
CA VAL A 127 -24.85 -2.29 3.37
C VAL A 127 -24.54 -2.15 1.87
N ARG A 128 -23.55 -2.89 1.35
CA ARG A 128 -23.16 -2.87 -0.07
C ARG A 128 -24.30 -3.35 -0.98
N SER A 129 -24.92 -4.48 -0.64
CA SER A 129 -26.04 -5.08 -1.39
C SER A 129 -27.28 -4.18 -1.39
N THR A 130 -27.64 -3.60 -0.23
CA THR A 130 -28.75 -2.63 -0.13
C THR A 130 -28.54 -1.42 -1.05
N LYS A 131 -27.32 -0.86 -1.08
CA LYS A 131 -26.97 0.25 -2.00
C LYS A 131 -27.07 -0.19 -3.47
N ALA A 132 -26.62 -1.41 -3.79
CA ALA A 132 -26.67 -1.95 -5.14
C ALA A 132 -28.10 -2.21 -5.62
N GLU A 133 -29.01 -2.61 -4.73
CA GLU A 133 -30.45 -2.76 -5.03
C GLU A 133 -31.10 -1.40 -5.27
N GLN A 134 -30.86 -0.43 -4.38
CA GLN A 134 -31.48 0.90 -4.45
C GLN A 134 -30.96 1.77 -5.59
N ARG A 135 -29.67 1.65 -5.95
CA ARG A 135 -28.96 2.60 -6.84
C ARG A 135 -28.29 1.92 -8.03
N GLY A 136 -28.36 0.59 -8.12
CA GLY A 136 -27.56 -0.19 -9.06
C GLY A 136 -26.09 -0.33 -8.63
N GLY A 137 -25.34 -1.13 -9.39
CA GLY A 137 -23.89 -1.22 -9.28
C GLY A 137 -23.19 -0.68 -10.53
N PHE A 138 -21.86 -0.77 -10.56
CA PHE A 138 -21.05 -0.22 -11.66
C PHE A 138 -21.04 -1.07 -12.95
N LYS A 139 -21.88 -2.12 -13.05
CA LYS A 139 -21.93 -3.04 -14.21
C LYS A 139 -22.25 -2.34 -15.54
N LYS A 140 -23.01 -1.25 -15.50
CA LYS A 140 -23.40 -0.47 -16.70
C LYS A 140 -22.30 0.49 -17.21
N ARG A 141 -21.20 0.67 -16.46
CA ARG A 141 -20.07 1.54 -16.83
C ARG A 141 -20.48 2.97 -17.20
N LEU A 142 -21.45 3.52 -16.47
CA LEU A 142 -21.94 4.88 -16.70
C LEU A 142 -20.96 5.90 -16.12
N PHE A 143 -20.64 6.94 -16.90
CA PHE A 143 -19.87 8.10 -16.48
C PHE A 143 -20.75 9.34 -16.66
N LEU A 144 -21.05 10.04 -15.57
CA LEU A 144 -21.88 11.25 -15.58
C LEU A 144 -21.03 12.43 -16.09
N ILE A 145 -21.52 13.14 -17.11
CA ILE A 145 -20.83 14.31 -17.67
C ILE A 145 -21.37 15.61 -17.05
N ASP A 146 -22.68 15.82 -17.13
CA ASP A 146 -23.38 16.98 -16.58
C ASP A 146 -24.82 16.62 -16.17
N VAL A 147 -25.48 17.57 -15.53
CA VAL A 147 -26.89 17.56 -15.18
C VAL A 147 -27.41 18.97 -15.44
N GLU A 148 -28.48 19.09 -16.21
CA GLU A 148 -29.16 20.37 -16.47
C GLU A 148 -30.59 20.32 -15.90
N ASP A 149 -31.05 21.45 -15.35
CA ASP A 149 -32.46 21.63 -15.00
C ASP A 149 -33.29 21.83 -16.28
N VAL A 150 -34.51 21.27 -16.30
CA VAL A 150 -35.44 21.35 -17.44
C VAL A 150 -36.37 22.56 -17.33
#